data_AF-A0A257MTR1-F1
#
_entry.id   AF-A0A257MTR1-F1
#
_cell.length_a   1.000
_cell.length_b   1.000
_cell.length_c   1.000
_cell.angle_alpha   90.00
_cell.angle_beta   90.00
_cell.angle_gamma   90.00
#
_symmetry.space_group_name_H-M   'P 1'
#
loop_
_entity.id
_entity.type
_entity.pdbx_description
1 polymer ?
#
loop_
_entity_poly.entity_id
_entity_poly.type
_entity_poly.pdbx_seq_one_letter_code
_entity_poly.pdbx_strand_id
1 'polypeptide(L)'
;MSISQDLFADKKNPGVNFTSPGAGVVKSIHRGAKRVLQSVVIELHGSAQETFAKYNEADLSSLTAQQVQENLLASGLWTTLRTRPYGKIPAVDSKPASIFVTAMDTRPLAADPEFIIKER
;
A
#
# COMPACT_ATOMS: atom_id res chain seq x y z
N MET A 1 -11.04 -13.93 5.06
CA MET A 1 -10.06 -12.85 5.04
C MET A 1 -10.77 -11.53 4.79
N SER A 2 -10.32 -10.45 5.43
CA SER A 2 -10.84 -9.08 5.29
C SER A 2 -9.93 -8.23 4.39
N ILE A 3 -10.47 -7.11 3.89
CA ILE A 3 -9.68 -6.04 3.24
C ILE A 3 -8.70 -5.46 4.27
N SER A 4 -7.48 -5.18 3.82
CA SER A 4 -6.38 -4.68 4.63
C SER A 4 -5.84 -5.67 5.68
N GLN A 5 -6.23 -6.95 5.62
CA GLN A 5 -5.63 -8.01 6.44
C GLN A 5 -4.24 -8.40 5.92
N ASP A 6 -3.27 -8.59 6.82
CA ASP A 6 -1.91 -8.99 6.48
C ASP A 6 -1.85 -10.33 5.72
N LEU A 7 -1.12 -10.34 4.60
CA LEU A 7 -0.83 -11.52 3.79
C LEU A 7 0.58 -12.05 4.03
N PHE A 8 1.57 -11.16 3.99
CA PHE A 8 2.97 -11.47 4.24
C PHE A 8 3.75 -10.19 4.59
N ALA A 9 4.93 -10.36 5.18
CA ALA A 9 5.84 -9.27 5.53
C ALA A 9 7.19 -9.42 4.79
N ASP A 10 7.87 -8.30 4.55
CA ASP A 10 9.21 -8.32 3.99
C ASP A 10 10.25 -8.61 5.07
N LYS A 11 10.90 -9.78 5.00
CA LYS A 11 11.98 -10.15 5.92
C LYS A 11 13.19 -9.22 5.84
N LYS A 12 13.41 -8.55 4.71
CA LYS A 12 14.51 -7.62 4.49
C LYS A 12 14.15 -6.17 4.86
N ASN A 13 12.88 -5.89 5.13
CA ASN A 13 12.40 -4.59 5.60
C ASN A 13 11.38 -4.81 6.74
N PRO A 14 11.88 -5.13 7.95
CA PRO A 14 11.02 -5.45 9.08
C PRO A 14 10.01 -4.33 9.39
N GLY A 15 8.77 -4.72 9.68
CA GLY A 15 7.65 -3.80 9.95
C GLY A 15 6.85 -3.40 8.72
N VAL A 16 7.30 -3.72 7.50
CA VAL A 16 6.50 -3.55 6.28
C VAL A 16 5.67 -4.78 6.00
N ASN A 17 4.34 -4.59 6.02
CA ASN A 17 3.35 -5.62 5.72
C ASN A 17 2.70 -5.38 4.36
N PHE A 18 2.33 -6.47 3.70
CA PHE A 18 1.54 -6.49 2.48
C PHE A 18 0.16 -7.02 2.83
N THR A 19 -0.87 -6.24 2.54
CA THR A 19 -2.24 -6.52 2.97
C THR A 19 -3.13 -6.94 1.80
N SER A 20 -4.26 -7.54 2.13
CA SER A 20 -5.26 -7.98 1.16
C SER A 20 -6.00 -6.80 0.53
N PRO A 21 -6.08 -6.70 -0.80
CA PRO A 21 -6.89 -5.67 -1.46
C PRO A 21 -8.40 -5.97 -1.40
N GLY A 22 -8.80 -7.18 -0.99
CA GLY A 22 -10.19 -7.65 -1.06
C GLY A 22 -10.57 -8.58 0.08
N ALA A 23 -11.84 -8.58 0.46
CA ALA A 23 -12.39 -9.58 1.38
C ALA A 23 -12.62 -10.88 0.61
N GLY A 24 -12.31 -12.02 1.23
CA GLY A 24 -12.46 -13.31 0.55
C GLY A 24 -11.65 -14.45 1.15
N VAL A 25 -11.21 -15.36 0.28
CA VAL A 25 -10.45 -16.56 0.63
C VAL A 25 -9.21 -16.66 -0.26
N VAL A 26 -8.07 -17.06 0.32
CA VAL A 26 -6.86 -17.34 -0.47
C VAL A 26 -7.10 -18.61 -1.30
N LYS A 27 -7.20 -18.44 -2.61
CA LYS A 27 -7.41 -19.53 -3.56
C LYS A 27 -6.12 -20.26 -3.89
N SER A 28 -5.03 -19.51 -4.07
CA SER A 28 -3.73 -20.09 -4.42
C SER A 28 -2.56 -19.21 -3.99
N ILE A 29 -1.42 -19.86 -3.75
CA ILE A 29 -0.13 -19.21 -3.50
C ILE A 29 0.87 -19.81 -4.48
N HIS A 30 1.30 -19.00 -5.46
CA HIS A 30 2.21 -19.45 -6.50
C HIS A 30 3.66 -19.19 -6.10
N ARG A 31 4.50 -20.21 -6.29
CA ARG A 31 5.93 -20.15 -5.99
C ARG A 31 6.75 -20.62 -7.19
N GLY A 32 7.80 -19.86 -7.49
CA GLY A 32 8.76 -20.17 -8.54
C GLY A 32 10.01 -20.89 -8.03
N ALA A 33 11.06 -20.85 -8.85
CA ALA A 33 12.39 -21.37 -8.52
C ALA A 33 12.90 -20.81 -7.18
N LYS A 34 13.59 -21.65 -6.40
CA LYS A 34 14.07 -21.30 -5.04
C LYS A 34 12.96 -20.74 -4.12
N ARG A 35 11.70 -21.18 -4.33
CA ARG A 35 10.50 -20.81 -3.54
C ARG A 35 10.16 -19.31 -3.55
N VAL A 36 10.62 -18.55 -4.55
CA VAL A 36 10.22 -17.15 -4.74
C VAL A 36 8.71 -17.03 -4.79
N LEU A 37 8.14 -16.14 -3.98
CA LEU A 37 6.70 -15.84 -4.00
C LEU A 37 6.38 -15.07 -5.29
N GLN A 38 5.53 -15.64 -6.14
CA GLN A 38 5.12 -15.01 -7.40
C GLN A 38 3.80 -14.27 -7.25
N SER A 39 2.81 -14.91 -6.62
CA SER A 39 1.50 -14.30 -6.38
C SER A 39 0.75 -15.00 -5.24
N VAL A 40 -0.15 -14.24 -4.62
CA VAL A 40 -1.20 -14.73 -3.74
C VAL A 40 -2.51 -14.35 -4.39
N VAL A 41 -3.33 -15.35 -4.75
CA VAL A 41 -4.62 -15.14 -5.42
C VAL A 41 -5.72 -15.22 -4.38
N ILE A 42 -6.54 -14.18 -4.33
CA ILE A 42 -7.69 -14.09 -3.43
C ILE A 42 -8.96 -14.18 -4.28
N GLU A 43 -9.80 -15.14 -3.94
CA GLU A 43 -11.17 -15.20 -4.46
C GLU A 43 -12.05 -14.29 -3.61
N LEU A 44 -12.61 -13.27 -4.24
CA LEU A 44 -13.38 -12.22 -3.54
C LEU A 44 -14.72 -12.77 -3.05
N HIS A 45 -15.00 -12.55 -1.76
CA HIS A 45 -16.26 -12.92 -1.15
C HIS A 45 -16.54 -12.03 0.08
N GLY A 46 -17.69 -11.35 0.05
CA GLY A 46 -18.11 -10.42 1.10
C GLY A 46 -17.40 -9.06 1.04
N SER A 47 -17.53 -8.29 2.12
CA SER A 47 -17.05 -6.91 2.23
C SER A 47 -16.42 -6.59 3.59
N ALA A 48 -15.97 -7.62 4.32
CA ALA A 48 -15.31 -7.43 5.61
C ALA A 48 -14.00 -6.65 5.43
N GLN A 49 -13.76 -5.65 6.27
CA GLN A 49 -12.58 -4.78 6.18
C GLN A 49 -12.04 -4.46 7.55
N GLU A 50 -10.72 -4.40 7.68
CA GLU A 50 -10.08 -3.81 8.84
C GLU A 50 -10.30 -2.29 8.83
N THR A 51 -10.53 -1.72 10.00
CA THR A 51 -10.70 -0.27 10.18
C THR A 51 -9.49 0.31 10.88
N PHE A 52 -9.14 1.54 10.51
CA PHE A 52 -7.99 2.26 11.05
C PHE A 52 -8.41 3.62 11.57
N ALA A 53 -7.47 4.33 12.18
CA ALA A 53 -7.68 5.70 12.62
C ALA A 53 -8.17 6.56 11.45
N LYS A 54 -9.34 7.18 11.64
CA LYS A 54 -9.95 8.11 10.70
C LYS A 54 -9.77 9.52 11.23
N TYR A 55 -9.37 10.43 10.37
CA TYR A 55 -9.18 11.84 10.68
C TYR A 55 -10.07 12.69 9.78
N ASN A 56 -10.51 13.85 10.28
CA ASN A 56 -11.19 14.82 9.43
C ASN A 56 -10.15 15.56 8.57
N GLU A 57 -10.58 16.12 7.45
CA GLU A 57 -9.70 16.85 6.52
C GLU A 57 -8.97 18.01 7.20
N ALA A 58 -9.66 18.74 8.07
CA ALA A 58 -9.10 19.86 8.82
C ALA A 58 -7.94 19.42 9.75
N ASP A 59 -7.97 18.17 10.22
CA ASP A 59 -7.01 17.64 11.18
C ASP A 59 -5.78 17.02 10.50
N LEU A 60 -5.81 16.78 9.18
CA LEU A 60 -4.72 16.09 8.47
C LEU A 60 -3.37 16.81 8.58
N SER A 61 -3.40 18.15 8.60
CA SER A 61 -2.19 18.98 8.69
C SER A 61 -1.55 19.00 10.08
N SER A 62 -2.30 18.62 11.12
CA SER A 62 -1.83 18.57 12.51
C SER A 62 -1.34 17.19 12.93
N LEU A 63 -1.50 16.18 12.07
CA LEU A 63 -1.03 14.83 12.34
C LEU A 63 0.49 14.79 12.49
N THR A 64 0.94 14.03 13.48
CA THR A 64 2.36 13.72 13.63
C THR A 64 2.80 12.74 12.55
N ALA A 65 4.08 12.81 12.17
CA ALA A 65 4.66 11.86 11.22
C ALA A 65 4.49 10.40 11.68
N GLN A 66 4.58 10.15 12.99
CA GLN A 66 4.40 8.83 13.57
C GLN A 66 2.97 8.32 13.39
N GLN A 67 1.93 9.14 13.63
CA GLN A 67 0.54 8.74 13.41
C GLN A 67 0.27 8.38 11.95
N VAL A 68 0.80 9.18 11.01
CA VAL A 68 0.66 8.90 9.57
C VAL A 68 1.37 7.59 9.21
N GLN A 69 2.59 7.41 9.70
CA GLN A 69 3.39 6.21 9.47
C GLN A 69 2.70 4.95 10.01
N GLU A 70 2.25 4.96 11.27
CA GLU A 70 1.54 3.84 11.89
C GLU A 70 0.29 3.45 11.11
N ASN A 71 -0.50 4.43 10.67
CA ASN A 71 -1.71 4.18 9.89
C ASN A 71 -1.41 3.61 8.49
N LEU A 72 -0.39 4.14 7.80
CA LEU A 72 0.05 3.62 6.50
C LEU A 72 0.63 2.20 6.60
N LEU A 73 1.32 1.86 7.69
CA LEU A 73 1.86 0.53 7.92
C LEU A 73 0.76 -0.47 8.25
N ALA A 74 -0.14 -0.12 9.17
CA ALA A 74 -1.24 -0.97 9.58
C ALA A 74 -2.19 -1.30 8.42
N SER A 75 -2.42 -0.34 7.51
CA SER A 75 -3.24 -0.55 6.32
C SER A 75 -2.52 -1.25 5.16
N GLY A 76 -1.19 -1.33 5.20
CA GLY A 76 -0.34 -1.81 4.09
C GLY A 76 -0.10 -0.79 2.97
N LEU A 77 -0.67 0.43 3.07
CA LEU A 77 -0.49 1.49 2.08
C LEU A 77 0.94 2.07 2.05
N TRP A 78 1.76 1.82 3.07
CA TRP A 78 3.19 2.17 3.08
C TRP A 78 3.94 1.63 1.84
N THR A 79 3.50 0.47 1.33
CA THR A 79 4.09 -0.20 0.15
C THR A 79 3.92 0.58 -1.16
N THR A 80 3.04 1.58 -1.19
CA THR A 80 2.86 2.48 -2.34
C THR A 80 4.02 3.46 -2.51
N LEU A 81 4.74 3.76 -1.43
CA LEU A 81 5.92 4.62 -1.43
C LEU A 81 7.11 3.89 -2.03
N ARG A 82 7.87 4.58 -2.88
CA ARG A 82 9.11 4.06 -3.47
C ARG A 82 10.22 5.08 -3.40
N THR A 83 11.33 4.70 -2.77
CA THR A 83 12.56 5.49 -2.71
C THR A 83 13.12 5.76 -4.10
N ARG A 84 13.86 6.84 -4.25
CA ARG A 84 14.73 7.11 -5.41
C ARG A 84 16.18 7.18 -4.92
N PRO A 85 17.14 6.63 -5.67
CA PRO A 85 17.03 6.08 -7.03
C PRO A 85 16.58 4.61 -7.10
N TYR A 86 16.65 3.85 -6.00
CA TYR A 86 16.57 2.38 -6.05
C TYR A 86 15.16 1.77 -6.18
N GLY A 87 14.09 2.56 -6.10
CA GLY A 87 12.72 2.09 -6.33
C GLY A 87 12.19 1.13 -5.26
N LYS A 88 12.88 0.98 -4.11
CA LYS A 88 12.49 0.10 -3.01
C LYS A 88 11.49 0.78 -2.09
N ILE A 89 10.67 -0.01 -1.41
CA ILE A 89 9.82 0.47 -0.31
C ILE A 89 10.74 1.09 0.77
N PRO A 90 10.45 2.30 1.29
CA PRO A 90 11.24 2.91 2.35
C PRO A 90 11.30 2.04 3.60
N ALA A 91 12.41 2.12 4.34
CA ALA A 91 12.47 1.55 5.69
C ALA A 91 11.49 2.29 6.61
N VAL A 92 10.91 1.58 7.58
CA VAL A 92 9.89 2.11 8.48
C VAL A 92 10.37 3.37 9.23
N ASP A 93 11.63 3.41 9.63
CA ASP A 93 12.26 4.49 10.37
C ASP A 93 12.86 5.60 9.46
N SER A 94 12.77 5.45 8.14
CA SER A 94 13.35 6.41 7.20
C SER A 94 12.50 7.67 7.06
N LYS A 95 13.16 8.82 6.90
CA LYS A 95 12.52 10.12 6.67
C LYS A 95 12.88 10.64 5.28
N PRO A 96 11.90 10.95 4.42
CA PRO A 96 12.19 11.51 3.12
C PRO A 96 12.59 12.99 3.25
N ALA A 97 13.57 13.42 2.45
CA ALA A 97 13.83 14.85 2.26
C ALA A 97 12.74 15.51 1.41
N SER A 98 12.09 14.75 0.53
CA SER A 98 11.03 15.21 -0.36
C SER A 98 10.12 14.06 -0.76
N ILE A 99 8.83 14.36 -0.95
CA ILE A 99 7.83 13.43 -1.47
C ILE A 99 7.36 13.97 -2.83
N PHE A 100 7.44 13.13 -3.86
CA PHE A 100 7.00 13.48 -5.21
C PHE A 100 5.70 12.74 -5.53
N VAL A 101 4.65 13.49 -5.83
CA VAL A 101 3.36 12.94 -6.27
C VAL A 101 3.32 13.02 -7.80
N THR A 102 3.27 11.87 -8.46
CA THR A 102 3.20 11.80 -9.93
C THR A 102 1.76 11.90 -10.38
N ALA A 103 1.32 13.10 -10.77
CA ALA A 103 -0.02 13.40 -11.27
C ALA A 103 -0.05 13.64 -12.79
N MET A 104 0.85 12.97 -13.52
CA MET A 104 0.93 12.98 -14.98
C MET A 104 1.43 11.62 -15.46
N ASP A 105 1.04 11.20 -16.67
CA ASP A 105 1.54 9.96 -17.28
C ASP A 105 1.80 10.16 -18.77
N THR A 106 3.06 10.02 -19.19
CA THR A 106 3.49 10.23 -20.58
C THR A 106 3.46 8.95 -21.41
N ARG A 107 3.07 7.81 -20.83
CA ARG A 107 3.00 6.54 -21.54
C ARG A 107 1.84 6.55 -22.55
N PRO A 108 2.00 5.93 -23.73
CA PRO A 108 0.90 5.81 -24.68
C PRO A 108 -0.25 5.02 -24.04
N LEU A 109 -1.49 5.47 -24.28
CA LEU A 109 -2.73 4.87 -23.75
C LEU A 109 -2.87 4.92 -22.22
N ALA A 110 -2.06 5.73 -21.52
CA ALA A 110 -2.29 5.99 -20.11
C ALA A 110 -3.61 6.74 -19.91
N ALA A 111 -4.34 6.40 -18.85
CA ALA A 111 -5.48 7.20 -18.42
C ALA A 111 -5.00 8.58 -17.99
N ASP A 112 -5.73 9.61 -18.40
CA ASP A 112 -5.42 10.99 -18.02
C ASP A 112 -5.71 11.20 -16.52
N PRO A 113 -4.69 11.50 -15.70
CA PRO A 113 -4.87 11.69 -14.26
C PRO A 113 -5.82 12.83 -13.90
N GLU A 114 -5.98 13.84 -14.75
CA GLU A 114 -6.85 14.98 -14.47
C GLU A 114 -8.31 14.54 -14.31
N PHE A 115 -8.79 13.63 -15.15
CA PHE A 115 -10.15 13.11 -15.06
C PHE A 115 -10.34 12.25 -13.80
N ILE A 116 -9.36 11.42 -13.45
CA ILE A 116 -9.45 10.54 -12.28
C ILE A 116 -9.46 11.35 -10.97
N ILE A 117 -8.65 12.41 -10.89
CA ILE A 117 -8.57 13.26 -9.70
C ILE A 117 -9.85 14.10 -9.51
N LYS A 118 -10.47 14.55 -10.60
CA LYS A 118 -11.71 15.35 -10.58
C LYS A 118 -12.95 14.61 -10.06
N GLU A 119 -12.95 13.27 -10.04
CA GLU A 119 -14.09 12.47 -9.54
C GLU A 119 -14.19 12.43 -8.00
N ARG A 120 -13.24 13.07 -7.29
CA ARG A 120 -13.29 13.28 -5.84
C ARG A 120 -13.64 14.72 -5.49
#